data_AF-A0A2N3LR86-F1
#
_entry.id   AF-A0A2N3LR86-F1
#
_cell.length_a   1.000
_cell.length_b   1.000
_cell.length_c   1.000
_cell.angle_alpha   90.00
_cell.angle_beta   90.00
_cell.angle_gamma   90.00
#
_symmetry.space_group_name_H-M   'P 1'
#
loop_
_entity.id
_entity.type
_entity.pdbx_description
1 polymer ?
#
loop_
_entity_poly.entity_id
_entity_poly.type
_entity_poly.pdbx_seq_one_letter_code
_entity_poly.pdbx_strand_id
1 'polypeptide(L)'
;MKKKIFIIALWIVALYILKQFHLLSLDISVLKEFISENTKYAMLLFIALWIVRLFMLIPGATLMFLGGICFHPLLGFILSMIGMVLSETIVYIFSRGCSSTRINQYLESKHPQLKTLLETYTYKFLVLGIICPIAPSDVICFLAAAVRLKYSTYILTIIFANIPLMILYSIIGISLRESLVGIILVIISFVLIAMISIKVWNKVKQMQKI
;
A
#
# COMPACT_ATOMS: atom_id res chain seq x y z
N MET A 1 -1.78 22.86 -1.02
CA MET A 1 -0.74 22.66 -2.06
C MET A 1 0.67 22.65 -1.49
N LYS A 2 1.06 23.62 -0.63
CA LYS A 2 2.40 23.70 -0.01
C LYS A 2 2.87 22.44 0.72
N LYS A 3 2.01 21.76 1.49
CA LYS A 3 2.36 20.50 2.20
C LYS A 3 2.67 19.32 1.26
N LYS A 4 1.98 19.22 0.11
CA LYS A 4 2.24 18.16 -0.88
C LYS A 4 3.58 18.37 -1.58
N ILE A 5 3.89 19.63 -1.93
CA ILE A 5 5.17 20.02 -2.52
C ILE A 5 6.32 19.75 -1.55
N PHE A 6 6.12 20.02 -0.26
CA PHE A 6 7.12 19.73 0.77
C PHE A 6 7.41 18.24 0.90
N ILE A 7 6.37 17.39 0.93
CA ILE A 7 6.54 15.93 0.99
C ILE A 7 7.28 15.43 -0.26
N ILE A 8 6.89 15.89 -1.46
CA ILE A 8 7.55 15.52 -2.71
C ILE A 8 9.02 15.97 -2.72
N ALA A 9 9.31 17.18 -2.25
CA ALA A 9 10.68 17.68 -2.12
C ALA A 9 11.51 16.85 -1.13
N LEU A 10 10.91 16.42 -0.02
CA LEU A 10 11.56 15.60 0.99
C LEU A 10 11.88 14.20 0.44
N TRP A 11 10.99 13.60 -0.36
CA TRP A 11 11.26 12.36 -1.09
C TRP A 11 12.36 12.52 -2.15
N ILE A 12 12.37 13.62 -2.90
CA ILE A 12 13.43 13.91 -3.89
C ILE A 12 14.79 14.08 -3.21
N VAL A 13 14.84 14.78 -2.07
CA VAL A 13 16.06 14.96 -1.27
C VAL A 13 16.53 13.63 -0.68
N ALA A 14 15.63 12.81 -0.16
CA ALA A 14 15.96 11.47 0.33
C ALA A 14 16.55 10.58 -0.79
N LEU A 15 15.94 10.58 -1.98
CA LEU A 15 16.45 9.86 -3.16
C LEU A 15 17.80 10.40 -3.63
N TYR A 16 18.00 11.72 -3.59
CA TYR A 16 19.28 12.35 -3.95
C TYR A 16 20.40 11.99 -2.96
N ILE A 17 20.12 12.01 -1.66
CA ILE A 17 21.05 11.59 -0.61
C ILE A 17 21.40 10.11 -0.79
N LEU A 18 20.41 9.24 -0.96
CA LEU A 18 20.63 7.81 -1.21
C LEU A 18 21.48 7.55 -2.47
N LYS A 19 21.34 8.37 -3.51
CA LYS A 19 22.15 8.31 -4.73
C LYS A 19 23.58 8.76 -4.49
N GLN A 20 23.77 9.86 -3.76
CA GLN A 20 25.09 10.45 -3.50
C GLN A 20 25.97 9.57 -2.60
N PHE A 21 25.37 8.82 -1.68
CA PHE A 21 26.07 7.89 -0.80
C PHE A 21 26.31 6.50 -1.43
N HIS A 22 26.09 6.33 -2.75
CA HIS A 22 26.16 5.03 -3.44
C HIS A 22 25.29 3.92 -2.81
N LEU A 23 24.32 4.25 -1.96
CA LEU A 23 23.33 3.32 -1.41
C LEU A 23 22.28 2.91 -2.46
N LEU A 24 22.17 3.69 -3.54
CA LEU A 24 21.27 3.47 -4.67
C LEU A 24 21.93 2.79 -5.88
N SER A 25 23.23 2.47 -5.84
CA SER A 25 23.78 1.42 -6.71
C SER A 25 23.34 0.07 -6.17
N LEU A 26 22.02 -0.15 -6.17
CA LEU A 26 21.42 -1.46 -5.98
C LEU A 26 21.72 -2.24 -7.25
N ASP A 27 22.95 -2.73 -7.32
CA ASP A 27 23.24 -3.82 -8.22
C ASP A 27 22.34 -4.98 -7.77
N ILE A 28 21.31 -5.24 -8.56
CA ILE A 28 20.34 -6.29 -8.27
C ILE A 28 21.07 -7.63 -8.12
N SER A 29 22.24 -7.81 -8.74
CA SER A 29 23.08 -8.98 -8.55
C SER A 29 23.65 -9.08 -7.13
N VAL A 30 24.26 -8.02 -6.59
CA VAL A 30 24.78 -7.96 -5.21
C VAL A 30 23.67 -8.14 -4.17
N LEU A 31 22.50 -7.52 -4.41
CA LEU A 31 21.34 -7.70 -3.54
C LEU A 31 20.86 -9.16 -3.54
N LYS A 32 20.80 -9.80 -4.72
CA LYS A 32 20.41 -11.21 -4.84
C LYS A 32 21.41 -12.15 -4.19
N GLU A 33 22.70 -11.88 -4.35
CA GLU A 33 23.77 -12.64 -3.73
C GLU A 33 23.66 -12.58 -2.21
N PHE A 34 23.53 -11.37 -1.65
CA PHE A 34 23.29 -11.17 -0.22
C PHE A 34 22.04 -11.90 0.28
N ILE A 35 20.91 -11.82 -0.45
CA ILE A 35 19.68 -12.53 -0.08
C ILE A 35 19.87 -14.04 -0.15
N SER A 36 20.60 -14.54 -1.15
CA SER A 36 20.84 -15.98 -1.32
C SER A 36 21.70 -16.55 -0.20
N GLU A 37 22.72 -15.81 0.23
CA GLU A 37 23.59 -16.20 1.35
C GLU A 37 22.91 -16.01 2.71
N ASN A 38 22.02 -15.02 2.85
CA ASN A 38 21.43 -14.60 4.12
C ASN A 38 19.90 -14.65 4.11
N THR A 39 19.31 -15.67 3.48
CA THR A 39 17.86 -15.74 3.20
C THR A 39 16.99 -15.51 4.45
N LYS A 40 17.34 -16.11 5.58
CA LYS A 40 16.58 -15.94 6.84
C LYS A 40 16.58 -14.49 7.33
N TYR A 41 17.72 -13.81 7.27
CA TYR A 41 17.83 -12.41 7.67
C TYR A 41 17.11 -11.49 6.69
N ALA A 42 17.19 -11.78 5.38
CA ALA A 42 16.46 -11.04 4.36
C ALA A 42 14.93 -11.13 4.56
N MET A 43 14.39 -12.31 4.90
CA MET A 43 12.97 -12.49 5.23
C MET A 43 12.55 -11.64 6.44
N LEU A 44 13.34 -11.68 7.52
CA LEU A 44 13.06 -10.91 8.74
C LEU A 44 13.09 -9.40 8.48
N LEU A 45 14.11 -8.93 7.75
CA LEU A 45 14.22 -7.52 7.38
C LEU A 45 13.05 -7.09 6.50
N PHE A 46 12.63 -7.93 5.56
CA PHE A 46 11.48 -7.63 4.70
C PHE A 46 10.17 -7.49 5.50
N ILE A 47 9.92 -8.36 6.47
CA ILE A 47 8.77 -8.23 7.38
C ILE A 47 8.90 -6.96 8.24
N ALA A 48 10.10 -6.63 8.73
CA ALA A 48 10.34 -5.40 9.48
C ALA A 48 10.05 -4.15 8.63
N LEU A 49 10.44 -4.16 7.35
CA LEU A 49 10.12 -3.07 6.41
C LEU A 49 8.61 -2.89 6.23
N TRP A 50 7.83 -3.98 6.17
CA TRP A 50 6.36 -3.92 6.14
C TRP A 50 5.75 -3.23 7.35
N ILE A 51 6.34 -3.42 8.53
CA ILE A 51 5.89 -2.76 9.76
C ILE A 51 6.30 -1.29 9.75
N VAL A 52 7.56 -1.01 9.41
CA VAL A 52 8.14 0.34 9.42
C VAL A 52 7.51 1.25 8.35
N ARG A 53 6.98 0.66 7.26
CA ARG A 53 6.32 1.37 6.14
C ARG A 53 5.30 2.40 6.61
N LEU A 54 4.60 2.11 7.71
CA LEU A 54 3.54 2.96 8.27
C LEU A 54 4.08 4.31 8.72
N PHE A 55 5.26 4.33 9.34
CA PHE A 55 5.89 5.55 9.84
C PHE A 55 6.55 6.35 8.71
N MET A 56 7.01 5.66 7.68
CA MET A 56 7.67 6.26 6.52
C MET A 56 6.71 6.61 5.38
N LEU A 57 5.41 6.34 5.55
CA LEU A 57 4.37 6.50 4.52
C LEU A 57 4.73 5.81 3.19
N ILE A 58 5.39 4.66 3.29
CA ILE A 58 5.76 3.85 2.12
C ILE A 58 4.53 3.07 1.64
N PRO A 59 4.11 3.23 0.38
CA PRO A 59 2.97 2.49 -0.17
C PRO A 59 3.20 0.97 -0.12
N GLY A 60 2.19 0.20 0.28
CA GLY A 60 2.27 -1.27 0.34
C GLY A 60 2.65 -1.92 -0.99
N ALA A 61 2.20 -1.34 -2.12
CA ALA A 61 2.54 -1.81 -3.47
C ALA A 61 4.06 -1.83 -3.72
N THR A 62 4.81 -0.88 -3.15
CA THR A 62 6.28 -0.83 -3.26
C THR A 62 6.92 -2.07 -2.62
N LEU A 63 6.41 -2.51 -1.47
CA LEU A 63 6.93 -3.69 -0.80
C LEU A 63 6.46 -4.99 -1.44
N MET A 64 5.25 -5.05 -1.98
CA MET A 64 4.81 -6.19 -2.80
C MET A 64 5.71 -6.39 -4.01
N PHE A 65 6.06 -5.30 -4.69
CA PHE A 65 6.99 -5.30 -5.81
C PHE A 65 8.39 -5.74 -5.40
N LEU A 66 8.91 -5.20 -4.29
CA LEU A 66 10.20 -5.58 -3.73
C LEU A 66 10.23 -7.08 -3.38
N GLY A 67 9.13 -7.62 -2.84
CA GLY A 67 8.99 -9.04 -2.55
C GLY A 67 9.13 -9.93 -3.79
N GLY A 68 8.57 -9.50 -4.92
CA GLY A 68 8.71 -10.21 -6.20
C GLY A 68 10.13 -10.16 -6.78
N ILE A 69 10.88 -9.08 -6.55
CA ILE A 69 12.27 -8.95 -7.01
C ILE A 69 13.24 -9.77 -6.15
N CYS A 70 13.07 -9.66 -4.83
CA CYS A 70 14.00 -10.20 -3.85
C CYS A 70 13.82 -11.69 -3.61
N PHE A 71 12.61 -12.22 -3.77
CA PHE A 71 12.28 -13.61 -3.45
C PHE A 71 11.64 -14.31 -4.64
N HIS A 72 11.67 -15.64 -4.65
CA HIS A 72 10.89 -16.41 -5.60
C HIS A 72 9.38 -16.12 -5.40
N PRO A 73 8.54 -16.06 -6.45
CA PRO A 73 7.16 -15.56 -6.41
C PRO A 73 6.30 -16.05 -5.24
N LEU A 74 6.29 -17.35 -4.97
CA LEU A 74 5.48 -17.91 -3.88
C LEU A 74 5.93 -17.39 -2.51
N LEU A 75 7.25 -17.31 -2.30
CA LEU A 75 7.80 -16.81 -1.04
C LEU A 75 7.58 -15.29 -0.91
N GLY A 76 7.79 -14.54 -1.98
CA GLY A 76 7.51 -13.10 -2.02
C GLY A 76 6.05 -12.79 -1.70
N PHE A 77 5.12 -13.58 -2.24
CA PHE A 77 3.69 -13.51 -1.93
C PHE A 77 3.42 -13.78 -0.44
N ILE A 78 3.91 -14.90 0.09
CA ILE A 78 3.68 -15.29 1.50
C ILE A 78 4.23 -14.23 2.46
N LEU A 79 5.48 -13.79 2.25
CA LEU A 79 6.12 -12.79 3.10
C LEU A 79 5.41 -11.44 3.01
N SER A 80 4.97 -11.04 1.81
CA SER A 80 4.19 -9.81 1.63
C SER A 80 2.84 -9.89 2.32
N MET A 81 2.18 -11.06 2.27
CA MET A 81 0.91 -11.28 2.95
C MET A 81 1.08 -11.19 4.47
N ILE A 82 2.10 -11.85 5.04
CA ILE A 82 2.41 -11.79 6.47
C ILE A 82 2.73 -10.36 6.89
N GLY A 83 3.63 -9.69 6.17
CA GLY A 83 4.03 -8.31 6.45
C GLY A 83 2.84 -7.34 6.36
N MET A 84 2.01 -7.46 5.33
CA MET A 84 0.78 -6.67 5.18
C MET A 84 -0.18 -6.90 6.33
N VAL A 85 -0.43 -8.16 6.72
CA VAL A 85 -1.33 -8.47 7.84
C VAL A 85 -0.80 -7.84 9.12
N LEU A 86 0.48 -8.03 9.47
CA LEU A 86 1.07 -7.45 10.68
C LEU A 86 0.99 -5.91 10.68
N SER A 87 1.33 -5.29 9.55
CA SER A 87 1.24 -3.84 9.36
C SER A 87 -0.20 -3.34 9.58
N GLU A 88 -1.18 -3.98 8.96
CA GLU A 88 -2.59 -3.60 9.06
C GLU A 88 -3.20 -3.90 10.43
N THR A 89 -2.72 -4.93 11.12
CA THR A 89 -3.06 -5.17 12.54
C THR A 89 -2.63 -3.99 13.41
N ILE A 90 -1.43 -3.46 13.19
CA ILE A 90 -0.92 -2.29 13.92
C ILE A 90 -1.82 -1.07 13.62
N VAL A 91 -2.12 -0.81 12.35
CA VAL A 91 -3.06 0.27 11.94
C VAL A 91 -4.40 0.12 12.65
N TYR A 92 -4.95 -1.09 12.70
CA TYR A 92 -6.21 -1.36 13.38
C TYR A 92 -6.14 -1.04 14.88
N ILE A 93 -5.12 -1.53 15.58
CA ILE A 93 -4.95 -1.30 17.02
C ILE A 93 -4.80 0.21 17.31
N PHE A 94 -3.94 0.90 16.56
CA PHE A 94 -3.76 2.35 16.71
C PHE A 94 -5.04 3.12 16.42
N SER A 95 -5.76 2.75 15.36
CA SER A 95 -7.03 3.39 15.00
C SER A 95 -8.10 3.21 16.07
N ARG A 96 -8.16 2.02 16.69
CA ARG A 96 -9.10 1.73 17.78
C ARG A 96 -8.73 2.42 19.10
N GLY A 97 -7.44 2.56 19.38
CA GLY A 97 -6.93 3.27 20.56
C GLY A 97 -7.02 4.79 20.45
N CYS A 98 -6.87 5.34 19.24
CA CYS A 98 -6.97 6.77 18.99
C CYS A 98 -8.44 7.20 19.01
N SER A 99 -8.91 7.74 20.15
CA SER A 99 -10.30 8.12 20.47
C SER A 99 -11.22 8.19 19.24
N SER A 100 -11.92 7.07 18.96
CA SER A 100 -12.88 6.99 17.85
C SER A 100 -13.89 8.12 17.90
N THR A 101 -14.16 8.66 19.10
CA THR A 101 -15.02 9.80 19.36
C THR A 101 -14.52 11.08 18.68
N ARG A 102 -13.22 11.41 18.76
CA ARG A 102 -12.66 12.61 18.10
C ARG A 102 -12.71 12.48 16.58
N ILE A 103 -12.38 11.31 16.05
CA ILE A 103 -12.45 11.04 14.60
C ILE A 103 -13.90 11.12 14.14
N ASN A 104 -14.84 10.51 14.87
CA ASN A 104 -16.26 10.56 14.55
C ASN A 104 -16.80 12.00 14.58
N GLN A 105 -16.49 12.79 15.61
CA GLN A 105 -16.89 14.19 15.70
C GLN A 105 -16.28 15.04 14.57
N TYR A 106 -15.02 14.78 14.20
CA TYR A 106 -14.37 15.45 13.09
C TYR A 106 -15.05 15.10 11.75
N LEU A 107 -15.32 13.82 11.51
CA LEU A 107 -16.02 13.37 10.30
C LEU A 107 -17.45 13.92 10.25
N GLU A 108 -18.17 13.94 11.36
CA GLU A 108 -19.52 14.49 11.45
C GLU A 108 -19.56 15.98 11.14
N SER A 109 -18.60 16.75 11.67
CA SER A 109 -18.56 18.21 11.49
C SER A 109 -17.99 18.66 10.14
N LYS A 110 -16.97 18.00 9.61
CA LYS A 110 -16.27 18.43 8.38
C LYS A 110 -16.64 17.62 7.14
N HIS A 111 -17.02 16.35 7.30
CA HIS A 111 -17.25 15.41 6.18
C HIS A 111 -18.44 14.47 6.45
N PRO A 112 -19.66 15.00 6.72
CA PRO A 112 -20.80 14.18 7.14
C PRO A 112 -21.17 13.10 6.12
N GLN A 113 -21.07 13.41 4.83
CA GLN A 113 -21.30 12.43 3.75
C GLN A 113 -20.32 11.25 3.82
N LEU A 114 -19.05 11.49 4.17
CA LEU A 114 -18.04 10.44 4.32
C LEU A 114 -18.34 9.57 5.54
N LYS A 115 -18.81 10.16 6.65
CA LYS A 115 -19.24 9.43 7.85
C LYS A 115 -20.37 8.46 7.51
N THR A 116 -21.44 8.94 6.87
CA THR A 116 -22.58 8.11 6.47
C THR A 116 -22.14 6.95 5.58
N LEU A 117 -21.23 7.21 4.64
CA LEU A 117 -20.73 6.20 3.70
C LEU A 117 -19.87 5.13 4.39
N LEU A 118 -19.03 5.54 5.35
CA LEU A 118 -18.26 4.63 6.21
C LEU A 118 -19.16 3.78 7.12
N GLU A 119 -20.23 4.35 7.67
CA GLU A 119 -21.16 3.63 8.56
C GLU A 119 -22.08 2.68 7.78
N THR A 120 -22.51 3.06 6.57
CA THR A 120 -23.49 2.31 5.77
C THR A 120 -22.84 1.21 4.93
N TYR A 121 -21.65 1.47 4.38
CA TYR A 121 -20.99 0.59 3.41
C TYR A 121 -19.63 0.10 3.89
N THR A 122 -19.39 0.05 5.21
CA THR A 122 -18.06 -0.05 5.86
C THR A 122 -17.03 -0.90 5.12
N TYR A 123 -17.29 -2.20 4.91
CA TYR A 123 -16.34 -3.09 4.22
C TYR A 123 -16.25 -2.81 2.71
N LYS A 124 -17.34 -2.42 2.05
CA LYS A 124 -17.34 -2.06 0.63
C LYS A 124 -16.52 -0.80 0.38
N PHE A 125 -16.59 0.17 1.29
CA PHE A 125 -15.75 1.36 1.24
C PHE A 125 -14.27 1.02 1.41
N LEU A 126 -13.95 0.11 2.34
CA LEU A 126 -12.60 -0.40 2.53
C LEU A 126 -12.06 -1.07 1.25
N VAL A 127 -12.83 -1.98 0.65
CA VAL A 127 -12.46 -2.62 -0.64
C VAL A 127 -12.23 -1.58 -1.73
N LEU A 128 -13.15 -0.64 -1.89
CA LEU A 128 -13.05 0.41 -2.91
C LEU A 128 -11.79 1.27 -2.68
N GLY A 129 -11.47 1.57 -1.43
CA GLY A 129 -10.29 2.33 -1.09
C GLY A 129 -8.97 1.61 -1.34
N ILE A 130 -8.92 0.30 -1.13
CA ILE A 130 -7.74 -0.52 -1.42
C ILE A 130 -7.51 -0.66 -2.92
N ILE A 131 -8.59 -0.92 -3.67
CA ILE A 131 -8.52 -1.10 -5.13
C ILE A 131 -8.27 0.24 -5.84
N CYS A 132 -8.66 1.36 -5.23
CA CYS A 132 -8.46 2.68 -5.81
C CYS A 132 -6.99 3.15 -5.63
N PRO A 133 -6.19 3.24 -6.71
CA PRO A 133 -4.78 3.62 -6.68
C PRO A 133 -4.55 5.08 -6.26
N ILE A 134 -5.55 5.95 -6.37
CA ILE A 134 -5.46 7.36 -5.97
C ILE A 134 -5.83 7.53 -4.50
N ALA A 135 -6.66 6.63 -3.98
CA ALA A 135 -7.12 6.74 -2.63
C ALA A 135 -5.97 6.35 -1.70
N PRO A 136 -5.66 7.16 -0.68
CA PRO A 136 -4.62 6.81 0.28
C PRO A 136 -5.10 5.60 1.10
N SER A 137 -4.70 4.39 0.68
CA SER A 137 -5.19 3.12 1.21
C SER A 137 -5.04 3.05 2.73
N ASP A 138 -3.89 3.46 3.25
CA ASP A 138 -3.61 3.43 4.69
C ASP A 138 -4.55 4.37 5.48
N VAL A 139 -4.95 5.51 4.91
CA VAL A 139 -5.94 6.41 5.52
C VAL A 139 -7.32 5.78 5.53
N ILE A 140 -7.71 5.10 4.45
CA ILE A 140 -9.01 4.41 4.37
C ILE A 140 -9.07 3.25 5.35
N CYS A 141 -8.01 2.45 5.41
CA CYS A 141 -7.79 1.41 6.41
C CYS A 141 -7.95 1.97 7.83
N PHE A 142 -7.26 3.07 8.13
CA PHE A 142 -7.36 3.74 9.42
C PHE A 142 -8.78 4.21 9.73
N LEU A 143 -9.46 4.90 8.81
CA LEU A 143 -10.83 5.38 8.99
C LEU A 143 -11.83 4.22 9.14
N ALA A 144 -11.71 3.17 8.33
CA ALA A 144 -12.58 1.99 8.42
C ALA A 144 -12.43 1.27 9.78
N ALA A 145 -11.20 1.18 10.29
CA ALA A 145 -10.93 0.65 11.63
C ALA A 145 -11.51 1.56 12.75
N ALA A 146 -11.48 2.89 12.55
CA ALA A 146 -11.96 3.86 13.54
C ALA A 146 -13.50 3.80 13.67
N VAL A 147 -14.21 3.57 12.57
CA VAL A 147 -15.68 3.47 12.49
C VAL A 147 -16.21 2.09 12.96
N ARG A 148 -15.44 1.42 13.84
CA ARG A 148 -15.82 0.18 14.54
C ARG A 148 -16.04 -1.06 13.67
N LEU A 149 -15.39 -1.18 12.52
CA LEU A 149 -15.33 -2.45 11.80
C LEU A 149 -14.67 -3.53 12.70
N LYS A 150 -15.24 -4.73 12.77
CA LYS A 150 -14.64 -5.85 13.52
C LYS A 150 -13.30 -6.22 12.91
N TYR A 151 -12.31 -6.55 13.74
CA TYR A 151 -10.95 -6.88 13.30
C TYR A 151 -10.92 -8.00 12.25
N SER A 152 -11.69 -9.07 12.45
CA SER A 152 -11.77 -10.19 11.51
C SER A 152 -12.30 -9.74 10.14
N THR A 153 -13.38 -8.96 10.11
CA THR A 153 -13.92 -8.39 8.88
C THR A 153 -12.91 -7.46 8.20
N TYR A 154 -12.23 -6.62 8.97
CA TYR A 154 -11.19 -5.71 8.48
C TYR A 154 -10.06 -6.46 7.79
N ILE A 155 -9.42 -7.38 8.50
CA ILE A 155 -8.21 -8.05 8.01
C ILE A 155 -8.52 -9.00 6.85
N LEU A 156 -9.65 -9.73 6.90
CA LEU A 156 -10.07 -10.59 5.80
C LEU A 156 -10.39 -9.77 4.55
N THR A 157 -11.06 -8.62 4.71
CA THR A 157 -11.34 -7.72 3.57
C THR A 157 -10.04 -7.27 2.90
N ILE A 158 -9.04 -6.87 3.69
CA ILE A 158 -7.73 -6.46 3.18
C ILE A 158 -7.02 -7.62 2.47
N ILE A 159 -6.98 -8.80 3.08
CA ILE A 159 -6.35 -9.99 2.50
C ILE A 159 -6.97 -10.27 1.12
N PHE A 160 -8.31 -10.43 1.06
CA PHE A 160 -8.98 -10.77 -0.19
C PHE A 160 -8.87 -9.68 -1.26
N ALA A 161 -8.94 -8.40 -0.86
CA ALA A 161 -8.79 -7.29 -1.81
C ALA A 161 -7.38 -7.22 -2.41
N ASN A 162 -6.34 -7.61 -1.66
CA ASN A 162 -4.95 -7.52 -2.11
C ASN A 162 -4.42 -8.78 -2.79
N ILE A 163 -5.06 -9.96 -2.65
CA ILE A 163 -4.59 -11.21 -3.28
C ILE A 163 -4.29 -11.04 -4.78
N PRO A 164 -5.21 -10.52 -5.63
CA PRO A 164 -4.94 -10.43 -7.07
C PRO A 164 -3.74 -9.54 -7.38
N LEU A 165 -3.64 -8.42 -6.66
CA LEU A 165 -2.58 -7.44 -6.82
C LEU A 165 -1.22 -8.01 -6.36
N MET A 166 -1.21 -8.74 -5.24
CA MET A 166 -0.01 -9.34 -4.67
C MET A 166 0.51 -10.50 -5.53
N ILE A 167 -0.39 -11.31 -6.13
CA ILE A 167 -0.01 -12.33 -7.12
C ILE A 167 0.64 -11.66 -8.33
N LEU A 168 -0.01 -10.61 -8.86
CA LEU A 168 0.52 -9.87 -10.01
C LEU A 168 1.93 -9.35 -9.73
N TYR A 169 2.15 -8.66 -8.61
CA TYR A 169 3.47 -8.14 -8.23
C TYR A 169 4.51 -9.23 -7.95
N SER A 170 4.10 -10.36 -7.38
CA SER A 170 5.00 -11.48 -7.10
C SER A 170 5.46 -12.19 -8.38
N ILE A 171 4.63 -12.21 -9.42
CA ILE A 171 4.97 -12.79 -10.74
C ILE A 171 5.76 -11.80 -11.60
N ILE A 172 5.43 -10.50 -11.53
CA ILE A 172 6.13 -9.44 -12.27
C ILE A 172 7.63 -9.43 -11.97
N GLY A 173 8.04 -9.82 -10.76
CA GLY A 173 9.45 -9.99 -10.41
C GLY A 173 10.23 -11.01 -11.28
N ILE A 174 9.52 -11.99 -11.85
CA ILE A 174 10.10 -12.94 -12.82
C ILE A 174 10.33 -12.27 -14.18
N SER A 175 9.39 -11.42 -14.63
CA SER A 175 9.45 -10.78 -15.96
C SER A 175 10.37 -9.55 -16.00
N LEU A 176 10.52 -8.85 -14.87
CA LEU A 176 11.50 -7.77 -14.68
C LEU A 176 12.93 -8.27 -14.57
N ARG A 177 13.10 -9.58 -14.35
CA ARG A 177 14.39 -10.23 -14.13
C ARG A 177 15.27 -10.22 -15.39
N GLU A 178 14.69 -10.03 -16.58
CA GLU A 178 15.41 -10.20 -17.86
C GLU A 178 15.08 -9.21 -18.99
N SER A 179 14.06 -8.34 -18.89
CA SER A 179 13.63 -7.54 -20.05
C SER A 179 13.13 -6.12 -19.75
N LEU A 180 13.66 -5.13 -20.50
CA LEU A 180 13.16 -3.75 -20.58
C LEU A 180 11.65 -3.68 -20.91
N VAL A 181 11.14 -4.66 -21.65
CA VAL A 181 9.71 -4.78 -22.01
C VAL A 181 8.85 -5.06 -20.77
N GLY A 182 9.36 -5.82 -19.80
CA GLY A 182 8.68 -6.08 -18.52
C GLY A 182 8.49 -4.80 -17.71
N ILE A 183 9.52 -3.95 -17.64
CA ILE A 183 9.46 -2.64 -16.98
C ILE A 183 8.40 -1.75 -17.64
N ILE A 184 8.39 -1.69 -18.97
CA ILE A 184 7.43 -0.89 -19.74
C ILE A 184 6.00 -1.39 -19.52
N LEU A 185 5.75 -2.70 -19.52
CA LEU A 185 4.42 -3.27 -19.27
C LEU A 185 3.90 -3.02 -17.84
N VAL A 186 4.79 -3.02 -16.84
CA VAL A 186 4.43 -2.63 -15.47
C VAL A 186 4.02 -1.16 -15.43
N ILE A 187 4.77 -0.28 -16.07
CA ILE A 187 4.43 1.16 -16.17
C ILE A 187 3.07 1.33 -16.88
N ILE A 188 2.84 0.62 -17.99
CA ILE A 188 1.58 0.67 -18.75
C ILE A 188 0.40 0.14 -17.91
N SER A 189 0.55 -0.99 -17.22
CA SER A 189 -0.51 -1.54 -16.37
C SER A 189 -0.85 -0.61 -15.20
N PHE A 190 0.15 0.02 -14.58
CA PHE A 190 -0.04 1.03 -13.55
C PHE A 190 -0.81 2.26 -14.09
N VAL A 191 -0.45 2.73 -15.29
CA VAL A 191 -1.15 3.85 -15.98
C VAL A 191 -2.60 3.47 -16.33
N LEU A 192 -2.85 2.26 -16.83
CA LEU A 192 -4.20 1.77 -17.16
C LEU A 192 -5.09 1.66 -15.91
N ILE A 193 -4.55 1.08 -14.83
CA ILE A 193 -5.24 1.00 -13.54
C ILE A 193 -5.57 2.41 -13.04
N ALA A 194 -4.60 3.33 -13.08
CA ALA A 194 -4.83 4.73 -12.72
C ALA A 194 -5.94 5.38 -13.58
N MET A 195 -5.95 5.20 -14.91
CA MET A 195 -6.97 5.76 -15.80
C MET A 195 -8.38 5.20 -15.51
N ILE A 196 -8.50 3.89 -15.32
CA ILE A 196 -9.78 3.24 -15.00
C ILE A 196 -10.30 3.77 -13.66
N SER A 197 -9.43 3.86 -12.66
CA SER A 197 -9.81 4.36 -11.35
C SER A 197 -10.18 5.84 -11.35
N ILE A 198 -9.51 6.69 -12.14
CA ILE A 198 -9.94 8.09 -12.35
C ILE A 198 -11.36 8.13 -12.93
N LYS A 199 -11.64 7.29 -13.93
CA LYS A 199 -12.95 7.24 -14.60
C LYS A 199 -14.06 6.79 -13.64
N VAL A 200 -13.79 5.75 -12.84
CA VAL A 200 -14.72 5.25 -11.81
C VAL A 200 -14.94 6.30 -10.72
N TRP A 201 -13.87 6.94 -10.24
CA TRP A 201 -13.97 7.98 -9.21
C TRP A 201 -14.76 9.20 -9.69
N ASN A 202 -14.52 9.64 -10.92
CA ASN A 202 -15.28 10.72 -11.53
C ASN A 202 -16.76 10.35 -11.69
N LYS A 203 -17.06 9.09 -12.03
CA LYS A 203 -18.43 8.59 -12.09
C LYS A 203 -19.10 8.58 -10.73
N VAL A 204 -18.42 8.13 -9.68
CA VAL A 204 -18.92 8.18 -8.29
C VAL A 204 -19.16 9.61 -7.83
N LYS A 205 -18.24 10.52 -8.13
CA LYS A 205 -18.37 11.95 -7.80
C LYS A 205 -19.47 12.65 -8.61
N GLN A 206 -19.76 12.19 -9.82
CA GLN A 206 -20.90 12.66 -10.63
C GLN A 206 -22.25 12.14 -10.10
N MET A 207 -22.30 10.90 -9.62
CA MET A 207 -23.48 10.36 -8.92
C MET A 207 -23.79 11.10 -7.60
N GLN A 208 -22.83 11.85 -7.04
CA GLN A 208 -23.02 12.72 -5.88
C GLN A 208 -23.58 14.12 -6.21
N LYS A 209 -23.70 14.49 -7.50
CA LYS A 209 -24.27 15.78 -7.94
C LYS A 209 -25.77 15.71 -8.28
N ILE A 210 -26.39 14.54 -8.11
CA ILE A 210 -27.83 14.30 -8.19
C ILE A 210 -28.33 14.14 -6.74
#